data_AF-A0A1J6W818-F1
#
_entry.id   AF-A0A1J6W818-F1
#
_cell.length_a   1.000
_cell.length_b   1.000
_cell.length_c   1.000
_cell.angle_alpha   90.00
_cell.angle_beta   90.00
_cell.angle_gamma   90.00
#
_symmetry.space_group_name_H-M   'P 1'
#
loop_
_entity.id
_entity.type
_entity.pdbx_description
1 polymer ?
#
loop_
_entity_poly.entity_id
_entity_poly.type
_entity_poly.pdbx_seq_one_letter_code
_entity_poly.pdbx_strand_id
1 'polypeptide(L)'
;MDTQMIISIIILITLAEAGAVILFVKYRRGDMETNPFVTILKKEWVVFYHALFKWKIRDSKEDRTYAYHKGSNYFWLFIALIHEQVIEAFAFHYYLKEVDPLRANILVVLHIYTILYMLGDYNLVRNSPIRIKGNHILMKIGERRSLRFHIGDVAAIQPARTQYRNNGGIIHEKNVFHVTALPRVLTRIFGMIDELRYEVIFKEPIYARGYFGQKQEVHKALIYMEQPETLIKDLQEKAAGYDENEEAEEERLTAAATEGKRPALINWKVYFTLLFLNLLGALAIAPYAMARENLHEVMGLGKLSFTLFYVVQVLLEAGLLLFIALWLAKKVKLGAPVIDAIFNRSKPLHSFKKKGIQSAVFGVLAGVSISVFSLIVSKPLGVDNSSLNEPSWWLGMLGSFGAAVNEESIFRLFLITLILWLFLKFTKGTVTKPKIWTAIVLSSLVFGIMHFSVAASSLDMTLGVVLSMLVINGIGGLVFGALFVFMGIEFAMIAHFTADLVIHVAGPRVVE
;
A
#
# COMPACT_ATOMS: atom_id res chain seq x y z
N MET A 1 20.67 -13.22 12.81
CA MET A 1 20.44 -12.03 11.98
C MET A 1 20.55 -10.82 12.90
N ASP A 2 21.47 -9.89 12.63
CA ASP A 2 21.65 -8.71 13.50
C ASP A 2 20.37 -7.85 13.54
N THR A 3 20.03 -7.29 14.69
CA THR A 3 18.89 -6.42 14.95
C THR A 3 18.77 -5.30 13.92
N GLN A 4 19.90 -4.71 13.49
CA GLN A 4 19.90 -3.66 12.46
C GLN A 4 19.41 -4.17 11.09
N MET A 5 19.74 -5.40 10.73
CA MET A 5 19.32 -6.02 9.48
C MET A 5 17.82 -6.35 9.51
N ILE A 6 17.31 -6.84 10.65
CA ILE A 6 15.87 -7.05 10.85
C ILE A 6 15.11 -5.73 10.67
N ILE A 7 15.58 -4.65 11.32
CA ILE A 7 14.97 -3.32 11.21
C ILE A 7 14.95 -2.86 9.74
N SER A 8 16.06 -3.03 9.02
CA SER A 8 16.17 -2.62 7.61
C SER A 8 15.20 -3.38 6.70
N ILE A 9 15.06 -4.70 6.92
CA ILE A 9 14.09 -5.54 6.19
C ILE A 9 12.65 -5.09 6.49
N ILE A 10 12.32 -4.83 7.75
CA ILE A 10 10.98 -4.35 8.15
C ILE A 10 10.67 -3.03 7.45
N ILE A 11 11.62 -2.08 7.41
CA ILE A 11 11.46 -0.80 6.72
C ILE A 11 11.22 -1.02 5.22
N LEU A 12 11.98 -1.90 4.58
CA LEU A 12 11.83 -2.18 3.15
C LEU A 12 10.47 -2.81 2.82
N ILE A 13 10.04 -3.80 3.61
CA ILE A 13 8.73 -4.45 3.46
C ILE A 13 7.62 -3.41 3.63
N THR A 14 7.72 -2.58 4.67
CA THR A 14 6.77 -1.49 4.94
C THR A 14 6.64 -0.54 3.75
N LEU A 15 7.76 -0.07 3.19
CA LEU A 15 7.77 0.83 2.04
C LEU A 15 7.17 0.16 0.80
N ALA A 16 7.44 -1.13 0.61
CA ALA A 16 6.87 -1.91 -0.49
C ALA A 16 5.34 -2.06 -0.36
N GLU A 17 4.84 -2.35 0.84
CA GLU A 17 3.40 -2.44 1.15
C GLU A 17 2.69 -1.10 0.91
N ALA A 18 3.25 -0.01 1.45
CA ALA A 18 2.71 1.34 1.23
C ALA A 18 2.67 1.70 -0.26
N GLY A 19 3.73 1.39 -1.01
CA GLY A 19 3.79 1.56 -2.45
C GLY A 19 2.72 0.75 -3.18
N ALA A 20 2.53 -0.52 -2.80
CA ALA A 20 1.50 -1.39 -3.36
C ALA A 20 0.08 -0.84 -3.13
N VAL A 21 -0.23 -0.37 -1.91
CA VAL A 21 -1.52 0.25 -1.58
C VAL A 21 -1.75 1.50 -2.43
N ILE A 22 -0.74 2.38 -2.58
CA ILE A 22 -0.85 3.60 -3.41
C ILE A 22 -1.14 3.24 -4.88
N LEU A 23 -0.41 2.27 -5.45
CA LEU A 23 -0.62 1.82 -6.82
C LEU A 23 -2.01 1.21 -7.01
N PHE A 24 -2.45 0.37 -6.07
CA PHE A 24 -3.79 -0.21 -6.08
C PHE A 24 -4.87 0.87 -6.03
N VAL A 25 -4.71 1.89 -5.18
CA VAL A 25 -5.63 3.02 -5.06
C VAL A 25 -5.73 3.78 -6.37
N LYS A 26 -4.59 4.15 -6.98
CA LYS A 26 -4.56 4.84 -8.28
C LYS A 26 -5.24 4.03 -9.38
N TYR A 27 -4.95 2.73 -9.47
CA TYR A 27 -5.58 1.83 -10.44
C TYR A 27 -7.11 1.79 -10.28
N ARG A 28 -7.59 1.61 -9.06
CA ARG A 28 -9.02 1.56 -8.79
C ARG A 28 -9.72 2.90 -9.03
N ARG A 29 -9.01 4.03 -8.86
CA ARG A 29 -9.50 5.38 -9.21
C ARG A 29 -9.60 5.65 -10.72
N GLY A 30 -8.98 4.82 -11.56
CA GLY A 30 -8.93 5.02 -13.01
C GLY A 30 -7.76 5.89 -13.47
N ASP A 31 -6.87 6.26 -12.54
CA ASP A 31 -5.67 7.06 -12.82
C ASP A 31 -4.57 6.22 -13.53
N MET A 32 -4.85 4.96 -13.84
CA MET A 32 -3.93 4.04 -14.51
C MET A 32 -4.66 3.27 -15.61
N GLU A 33 -4.01 3.09 -16.76
CA GLU A 33 -4.58 2.38 -17.92
C GLU A 33 -4.77 0.88 -17.65
N THR A 34 -3.85 0.29 -16.89
CA THR A 34 -3.77 -1.16 -16.66
C THR A 34 -3.44 -1.46 -15.21
N ASN A 35 -3.58 -2.72 -14.80
CA ASN A 35 -3.26 -3.14 -13.44
C ASN A 35 -1.74 -2.94 -13.18
N PRO A 36 -1.34 -2.17 -12.15
CA PRO A 36 0.05 -1.85 -11.88
C PRO A 36 0.91 -3.08 -11.59
N PHE A 37 0.38 -4.07 -10.88
CA PHE A 37 1.13 -5.27 -10.50
C PHE A 37 1.41 -6.15 -11.71
N VAL A 38 0.43 -6.31 -12.60
CA VAL A 38 0.61 -7.00 -13.89
C VAL A 38 1.59 -6.22 -14.77
N THR A 39 1.54 -4.89 -14.73
CA THR A 39 2.45 -4.01 -15.49
C THR A 39 3.88 -4.13 -15.00
N ILE A 40 4.11 -4.20 -13.69
CA ILE A 40 5.44 -4.43 -13.09
C ILE A 40 5.97 -5.78 -13.56
N LEU A 41 5.21 -6.86 -13.36
CA LEU A 41 5.64 -8.20 -13.78
C LEU A 41 5.93 -8.27 -15.28
N LYS A 42 5.04 -7.72 -16.11
CA LYS A 42 5.25 -7.65 -17.57
C LYS A 42 6.52 -6.88 -17.91
N LYS A 43 6.78 -5.76 -17.25
CA LYS A 43 7.98 -4.96 -17.45
C LYS A 43 9.24 -5.75 -17.09
N GLU A 44 9.25 -6.43 -15.95
CA GLU A 44 10.39 -7.28 -15.55
C GLU A 44 10.70 -8.33 -16.63
N TRP A 45 9.69 -9.06 -17.09
CA TRP A 45 9.85 -10.04 -18.18
C TRP A 45 10.35 -9.42 -19.48
N VAL A 46 9.81 -8.26 -19.89
CA VAL A 46 10.22 -7.57 -21.12
C VAL A 46 11.66 -7.07 -21.04
N VAL A 47 12.05 -6.50 -19.89
CA VAL A 47 13.43 -6.04 -19.64
C VAL A 47 14.37 -7.23 -19.70
N PHE A 48 14.09 -8.32 -18.98
CA PHE A 48 14.92 -9.52 -18.98
C PHE A 48 15.05 -10.13 -20.39
N TYR A 49 13.95 -10.18 -21.14
CA TYR A 49 13.96 -10.65 -22.52
C TYR A 49 14.85 -9.79 -23.43
N HIS A 50 14.85 -8.46 -23.27
CA HIS A 50 15.73 -7.56 -24.03
C HIS A 50 17.18 -7.59 -23.53
N ALA A 51 17.42 -7.99 -22.28
CA ALA A 51 18.76 -8.20 -21.74
C ALA A 51 19.42 -9.42 -22.38
N LEU A 52 18.67 -10.51 -22.55
CA LEU A 52 19.22 -11.80 -22.97
C LEU A 52 19.05 -12.11 -24.46
N PHE A 53 17.90 -11.76 -25.06
CA PHE A 53 17.51 -12.33 -26.35
C PHE A 53 17.29 -11.31 -27.47
N LYS A 54 16.93 -10.06 -27.16
CA LYS A 54 16.57 -9.06 -28.18
C LYS A 54 17.41 -7.79 -28.11
N TRP A 55 18.53 -7.82 -28.84
CA TRP A 55 19.53 -6.76 -28.85
C TRP A 55 19.42 -5.80 -30.04
N LYS A 56 18.77 -6.21 -31.14
CA LYS A 56 18.60 -5.39 -32.36
C LYS A 56 17.15 -5.46 -32.86
N ILE A 57 16.65 -4.35 -33.41
CA ILE A 57 15.41 -4.29 -34.17
C ILE A 57 15.58 -4.94 -35.54
N ARG A 58 14.51 -5.58 -36.02
CA ARG A 58 14.34 -5.93 -37.43
C ARG A 58 13.63 -4.75 -38.10
N ASP A 59 14.28 -4.10 -39.05
CA ASP A 59 13.73 -2.91 -39.71
C ASP A 59 12.42 -3.26 -40.40
N SER A 60 11.34 -2.55 -40.05
CA SER A 60 10.08 -2.60 -40.80
C SER A 60 10.22 -1.65 -41.98
N LYS A 61 10.01 -2.15 -43.21
CA LYS A 61 10.07 -1.32 -44.41
C LYS A 61 8.89 -0.34 -44.54
N GLU A 62 7.81 -0.55 -43.78
CA GLU A 62 6.56 0.21 -43.91
C GLU A 62 6.43 1.40 -42.94
N ASP A 63 7.14 1.39 -41.80
CA ASP A 63 7.02 2.45 -40.78
C ASP A 63 8.24 3.38 -40.82
N ARG A 64 8.03 4.71 -40.85
CA ARG A 64 9.14 5.67 -40.63
C ARG A 64 9.51 5.67 -39.15
N THR A 65 10.78 5.46 -38.84
CA THR A 65 11.26 5.35 -37.45
C THR A 65 12.45 6.26 -37.15
N TYR A 66 12.49 6.83 -35.94
CA TYR A 66 13.51 7.80 -35.51
C TYR A 66 14.09 7.41 -34.16
N ALA A 67 15.41 7.31 -34.09
CA ALA A 67 16.14 6.90 -32.89
C ALA A 67 16.45 8.12 -32.01
N TYR A 68 15.87 8.17 -30.80
CA TYR A 68 16.10 9.26 -29.84
C TYR A 68 17.23 8.98 -28.83
N HIS A 69 17.74 7.75 -28.79
CA HIS A 69 18.78 7.35 -27.83
C HIS A 69 20.20 7.69 -28.31
N LYS A 70 20.39 7.90 -29.62
CA LYS A 70 21.69 8.28 -30.20
C LYS A 70 22.05 9.69 -29.73
N GLY A 71 23.27 9.86 -29.22
CA GLY A 71 23.74 11.12 -28.65
C GLY A 71 23.16 11.48 -27.28
N SER A 72 22.31 10.65 -26.68
CA SER A 72 21.76 10.92 -25.35
C SER A 72 22.78 10.63 -24.24
N ASN A 73 22.75 11.45 -23.19
CA ASN A 73 23.50 11.26 -21.95
C ASN A 73 23.19 9.92 -21.27
N TYR A 74 22.06 9.28 -21.60
CA TYR A 74 21.72 7.98 -21.05
C TYR A 74 22.74 6.89 -21.41
N PHE A 75 23.37 6.95 -22.60
CA PHE A 75 24.39 5.97 -22.98
C PHE A 75 25.61 6.04 -22.07
N TRP A 76 26.15 7.24 -21.85
CA TRP A 76 27.32 7.44 -21.00
C TRP A 76 27.05 7.05 -19.55
N LEU A 77 25.89 7.43 -19.04
CA LEU A 77 25.46 7.01 -17.72
C LEU A 77 25.32 5.48 -17.60
N PHE A 78 24.72 4.84 -18.60
CA PHE A 78 24.57 3.39 -18.63
C PHE A 78 25.93 2.68 -18.57
N ILE A 79 26.91 3.18 -19.34
CA ILE A 79 28.28 2.68 -19.30
C ILE A 79 28.87 2.88 -17.90
N ALA A 80 28.82 4.10 -17.35
CA ALA A 80 29.38 4.39 -16.02
C ALA A 80 28.81 3.47 -14.93
N LEU A 81 27.47 3.31 -14.89
CA LEU A 81 26.80 2.46 -13.90
C LEU A 81 27.14 0.97 -14.08
N ILE A 82 27.23 0.45 -15.31
CA ILE A 82 27.67 -0.94 -15.51
C ILE A 82 29.08 -1.16 -14.98
N HIS A 83 30.00 -0.22 -15.24
CA HIS A 83 31.38 -0.35 -14.76
C HIS A 83 31.44 -0.36 -13.24
N GLU A 84 30.73 0.57 -12.59
CA GLU A 84 30.60 0.62 -11.13
C GLU A 84 30.04 -0.69 -10.56
N GLN A 85 28.95 -1.20 -11.14
CA GLN A 85 28.31 -2.44 -10.66
C GLN A 85 29.23 -3.66 -10.77
N VAL A 86 30.09 -3.74 -11.79
CA VAL A 86 31.06 -4.82 -11.92
C VAL A 86 32.17 -4.69 -10.87
N ILE A 87 32.74 -3.50 -10.70
CA ILE A 87 33.82 -3.25 -9.74
C ILE A 87 33.33 -3.51 -8.31
N GLU A 88 32.18 -2.97 -7.94
CA GLU A 88 31.56 -3.17 -6.63
C GLU A 88 31.27 -4.65 -6.36
N ALA A 89 30.72 -5.37 -7.34
CA ALA A 89 30.45 -6.79 -7.19
C ALA A 89 31.71 -7.59 -6.83
N PHE A 90 32.83 -7.34 -7.51
CA PHE A 90 34.09 -8.00 -7.19
C PHE A 90 34.65 -7.56 -5.83
N ALA A 91 34.67 -6.25 -5.56
CA ALA A 91 35.24 -5.70 -4.33
C ALA A 91 34.48 -6.17 -3.08
N PHE A 92 33.16 -6.03 -3.07
CA PHE A 92 32.33 -6.44 -1.92
C PHE A 92 32.26 -7.95 -1.78
N HIS A 93 32.21 -8.71 -2.88
CA HIS A 93 32.24 -10.18 -2.77
C HIS A 93 33.57 -10.65 -2.19
N TYR A 94 34.70 -10.13 -2.68
CA TYR A 94 36.02 -10.49 -2.15
C TYR A 94 36.13 -10.15 -0.66
N TYR A 95 35.73 -8.94 -0.27
CA TYR A 95 35.78 -8.49 1.13
C TYR A 95 34.84 -9.27 2.06
N LEU A 96 33.59 -9.51 1.65
CA LEU A 96 32.57 -10.10 2.52
C LEU A 96 32.59 -11.63 2.52
N LYS A 97 33.18 -12.29 1.53
CA LYS A 97 33.17 -13.76 1.45
C LYS A 97 33.77 -14.43 2.68
N GLU A 98 34.75 -13.81 3.32
CA GLU A 98 35.39 -14.35 4.54
C GLU A 98 34.63 -13.99 5.82
N VAL A 99 34.00 -12.81 5.86
CA VAL A 99 33.34 -12.27 7.06
C VAL A 99 31.88 -12.69 7.17
N ASP A 100 31.13 -12.61 6.08
CA ASP A 100 29.70 -12.96 5.99
C ASP A 100 29.38 -13.54 4.60
N PRO A 101 29.62 -14.86 4.40
CA PRO A 101 29.44 -15.51 3.12
C PRO A 101 28.01 -15.41 2.55
N LEU A 102 27.00 -15.37 3.44
CA LEU A 102 25.61 -15.27 3.04
C LEU A 102 25.34 -13.91 2.38
N ARG A 103 25.78 -12.81 3.02
CA ARG A 103 25.61 -11.46 2.44
C ARG A 103 26.42 -11.29 1.15
N ALA A 104 27.63 -11.84 1.09
CA ALA A 104 28.44 -11.83 -0.11
C ALA A 104 27.70 -12.47 -1.30
N ASN A 105 27.03 -13.59 -1.08
CA ASN A 105 26.25 -14.28 -2.12
C ASN A 105 24.99 -13.50 -2.53
N ILE A 106 24.24 -12.96 -1.55
CA ILE A 106 23.06 -12.13 -1.83
C ILE A 106 23.44 -10.91 -2.66
N LEU A 107 24.54 -10.22 -2.31
CA LEU A 107 25.01 -9.04 -3.05
C LEU A 107 25.41 -9.38 -4.48
N VAL A 108 26.14 -10.47 -4.71
CA VAL A 108 26.50 -10.89 -6.07
C VAL A 108 25.25 -11.14 -6.92
N VAL A 109 24.23 -11.82 -6.37
CA VAL A 109 22.95 -12.04 -7.08
C VAL A 109 22.28 -10.70 -7.41
N LEU A 110 22.27 -9.74 -6.48
CA LEU A 110 21.71 -8.41 -6.71
C LEU A 110 22.48 -7.61 -7.77
N HIS A 111 23.82 -7.69 -7.80
CA HIS A 111 24.65 -7.07 -8.83
C HIS A 111 24.38 -7.68 -10.21
N ILE A 112 24.35 -9.01 -10.32
CA ILE A 112 24.03 -9.70 -11.59
C ILE A 112 22.65 -9.28 -12.08
N TYR A 113 21.65 -9.29 -11.20
CA TYR A 113 20.30 -8.84 -11.53
C TYR A 113 20.30 -7.39 -12.02
N THR A 114 21.00 -6.48 -11.33
CA THR A 114 21.06 -5.07 -11.69
C THR A 114 21.74 -4.84 -13.04
N ILE A 115 22.83 -5.56 -13.33
CA ILE A 115 23.50 -5.54 -14.64
C ILE A 115 22.56 -6.00 -15.75
N LEU A 116 21.88 -7.14 -15.56
CA LEU A 116 20.90 -7.65 -16.53
C LEU A 116 19.75 -6.68 -16.73
N TYR A 117 19.23 -6.09 -15.66
CA TYR A 117 18.16 -5.09 -15.74
C TYR A 117 18.60 -3.85 -16.52
N MET A 118 19.80 -3.31 -16.25
CA MET A 118 20.34 -2.15 -16.96
C MET A 118 20.54 -2.44 -18.45
N LEU A 119 21.13 -3.60 -18.79
CA LEU A 119 21.30 -4.06 -20.17
C LEU A 119 19.94 -4.15 -20.88
N GLY A 120 18.97 -4.79 -20.24
CA GLY A 120 17.62 -4.96 -20.77
C GLY A 120 16.89 -3.65 -21.00
N ASP A 121 16.93 -2.74 -20.03
CA ASP A 121 16.27 -1.44 -20.15
C ASP A 121 16.95 -0.57 -21.23
N TYR A 122 18.28 -0.52 -21.28
CA TYR A 122 18.99 0.19 -22.34
C TYR A 122 18.68 -0.38 -23.73
N ASN A 123 18.70 -1.72 -23.88
CA ASN A 123 18.31 -2.38 -25.12
C ASN A 123 16.85 -2.09 -25.49
N LEU A 124 15.94 -2.01 -24.52
CA LEU A 124 14.54 -1.70 -24.75
C LEU A 124 14.33 -0.26 -25.22
N VAL A 125 15.06 0.71 -24.66
CA VAL A 125 15.12 2.09 -25.13
C VAL A 125 15.68 2.15 -26.56
N ARG A 126 16.75 1.41 -26.84
CA ARG A 126 17.36 1.32 -28.17
C ARG A 126 16.41 0.71 -29.21
N ASN A 127 15.61 -0.26 -28.77
CA ASN A 127 14.66 -1.03 -29.58
C ASN A 127 13.22 -0.48 -29.50
N SER A 128 13.04 0.78 -29.11
CA SER A 128 11.73 1.46 -29.12
C SER A 128 11.80 2.83 -29.82
N PRO A 129 12.22 2.93 -31.10
CA PRO A 129 12.29 4.22 -31.78
C PRO A 129 10.90 4.88 -31.85
N ILE A 130 10.89 6.20 -32.05
CA ILE A 130 9.66 6.95 -32.36
C ILE A 130 9.16 6.45 -33.71
N ARG A 131 7.86 6.16 -33.83
CA ARG A 131 7.26 5.63 -35.06
C ARG A 131 6.17 6.54 -35.56
N ILE A 132 6.14 6.74 -36.87
CA ILE A 132 5.03 7.38 -37.58
C ILE A 132 4.41 6.32 -38.48
N LYS A 133 3.13 6.01 -38.25
CA LYS A 133 2.34 5.07 -39.06
C LYS A 133 1.04 5.75 -39.50
N GLY A 134 0.90 5.99 -40.80
CA GLY A 134 -0.20 6.81 -41.31
C GLY A 134 -0.17 8.20 -40.66
N ASN A 135 -1.27 8.61 -40.04
CA ASN A 135 -1.39 9.88 -39.31
C ASN A 135 -1.19 9.75 -37.79
N HIS A 136 -0.77 8.57 -37.32
CA HIS A 136 -0.52 8.31 -35.91
C HIS A 136 0.96 8.35 -35.57
N ILE A 137 1.28 9.05 -34.49
CA ILE A 137 2.62 9.18 -33.95
C ILE A 137 2.70 8.42 -32.63
N LEU A 138 3.69 7.54 -32.50
CA LEU A 138 3.99 6.82 -31.28
C LEU A 138 5.39 7.18 -30.77
N MET A 139 5.44 7.93 -29.68
CA MET A 139 6.67 8.23 -28.94
C MET A 139 6.79 7.30 -27.73
N LYS A 140 7.46 6.16 -27.90
CA LYS A 140 7.64 5.15 -26.84
C LYS A 140 9.03 5.24 -26.22
N ILE A 141 9.12 5.51 -24.92
CA ILE A 141 10.38 5.57 -24.17
C ILE A 141 10.61 4.26 -23.41
N GLY A 142 11.17 3.26 -24.09
CA GLY A 142 11.26 1.89 -23.58
C GLY A 142 9.88 1.38 -23.11
N GLU A 143 9.80 0.63 -22.01
CA GLU A 143 8.52 0.31 -21.34
C GLU A 143 8.21 1.27 -20.18
N ARG A 144 8.96 2.37 -20.06
CA ARG A 144 8.82 3.32 -18.95
C ARG A 144 7.62 4.23 -19.17
N ARG A 145 7.54 4.84 -20.36
CA ARG A 145 6.55 5.88 -20.71
C ARG A 145 6.23 5.83 -22.19
N SER A 146 5.04 6.24 -22.60
CA SER A 146 4.69 6.38 -24.02
C SER A 146 3.66 7.47 -24.24
N LEU A 147 3.73 8.14 -25.38
CA LEU A 147 2.73 9.07 -25.86
C LEU A 147 2.27 8.64 -27.25
N ARG A 148 0.96 8.58 -27.46
CA ARG A 148 0.33 8.33 -28.75
C ARG A 148 -0.59 9.51 -29.05
N PHE A 149 -0.49 10.06 -30.25
CA PHE A 149 -1.34 11.16 -30.70
C PHE A 149 -1.55 11.10 -32.20
N HIS A 150 -2.61 11.75 -32.66
CA HIS A 150 -2.91 11.92 -34.07
C HIS A 150 -2.31 13.24 -34.58
N ILE A 151 -1.92 13.32 -35.85
CA ILE A 151 -1.33 14.56 -36.39
C ILE A 151 -2.29 15.75 -36.30
N GLY A 152 -3.60 15.49 -36.41
CA GLY A 152 -4.65 16.51 -36.26
C GLY A 152 -4.73 17.13 -34.86
N ASP A 153 -4.17 16.49 -33.83
CA ASP A 153 -4.12 17.02 -32.46
C ASP A 153 -3.03 18.09 -32.29
N VAL A 154 -2.11 18.22 -33.25
CA VAL A 154 -0.97 19.13 -33.16
C VAL A 154 -1.42 20.55 -33.50
N ALA A 155 -1.14 21.49 -32.60
CA ALA A 155 -1.37 22.92 -32.80
C ALA A 155 -0.15 23.62 -33.40
N ALA A 156 1.05 23.31 -32.90
CA ALA A 156 2.29 23.93 -33.37
C ALA A 156 3.50 23.03 -33.10
N ILE A 157 4.51 23.14 -33.96
CA ILE A 157 5.83 22.52 -33.78
C ILE A 157 6.87 23.62 -33.90
N GLN A 158 7.62 23.87 -32.82
CA GLN A 158 8.57 24.98 -32.78
C GLN A 158 9.88 24.64 -32.06
N PRO A 159 10.99 25.31 -32.40
CA PRO A 159 12.24 25.18 -31.66
C PRO A 159 12.05 25.59 -30.19
N ALA A 160 12.68 24.85 -29.28
CA ALA A 160 12.59 25.09 -27.85
C ALA A 160 13.97 24.95 -27.20
N ARG A 161 14.17 25.62 -26.05
CA ARG A 161 15.41 25.52 -25.26
C ARG A 161 15.09 25.32 -23.79
N THR A 162 15.97 24.61 -23.09
CA THR A 162 15.85 24.39 -21.65
C THR A 162 15.91 25.72 -20.93
N GLN A 163 14.91 26.00 -20.09
CA GLN A 163 14.87 27.21 -19.28
C GLN A 163 15.50 26.98 -17.91
N TYR A 164 16.27 27.96 -17.45
CA TYR A 164 16.96 27.93 -16.16
C TYR A 164 16.51 29.10 -15.29
N ARG A 165 16.44 28.87 -13.98
CA ARG A 165 16.23 29.91 -12.97
C ARG A 165 17.52 30.69 -12.76
N ASN A 166 17.41 31.86 -12.14
CA ASN A 166 18.55 32.73 -11.81
C ASN A 166 19.61 32.05 -10.92
N ASN A 167 19.24 30.99 -10.19
CA ASN A 167 20.14 30.18 -9.37
C ASN A 167 20.74 28.96 -10.10
N GLY A 168 20.58 28.86 -11.42
CA GLY A 168 21.08 27.74 -12.24
C GLY A 168 20.19 26.50 -12.22
N GLY A 169 19.09 26.48 -11.46
CA GLY A 169 18.16 25.34 -11.42
C GLY A 169 17.28 25.24 -12.67
N ILE A 170 17.08 24.03 -13.19
CA ILE A 170 16.23 23.80 -14.38
C ILE A 170 14.75 24.08 -14.05
N ILE A 171 14.07 24.82 -14.92
CA ILE A 171 12.62 25.02 -14.83
C ILE A 171 11.92 23.78 -15.39
N HIS A 172 11.15 23.11 -14.53
CA HIS A 172 10.33 21.98 -14.93
C HIS A 172 8.91 22.45 -15.26
N GLU A 173 8.57 22.46 -16.55
CA GLU A 173 7.20 22.68 -17.01
C GLU A 173 6.30 21.52 -16.53
N LYS A 174 5.07 21.85 -16.13
CA LYS A 174 4.07 20.87 -15.69
C LYS A 174 3.28 20.38 -16.89
N ASN A 175 2.70 19.18 -16.80
CA ASN A 175 1.85 18.61 -17.84
C ASN A 175 2.53 18.56 -19.23
N VAL A 176 3.80 18.15 -19.25
CA VAL A 176 4.54 17.93 -20.50
C VAL A 176 5.10 16.52 -20.56
N PHE A 177 5.18 15.97 -21.77
CA PHE A 177 5.80 14.69 -22.05
C PHE A 177 7.23 14.88 -22.53
N HIS A 178 8.22 14.50 -21.70
CA HIS A 178 9.62 14.56 -22.10
C HIS A 178 10.02 13.32 -22.92
N VAL A 179 10.30 13.53 -24.20
CA VAL A 179 10.84 12.55 -25.16
C VAL A 179 12.36 12.54 -25.01
N THR A 180 12.86 11.77 -24.04
CA THR A 180 14.29 11.62 -23.72
C THR A 180 14.55 10.18 -23.30
N ALA A 181 15.73 9.66 -23.64
CA ALA A 181 16.18 8.35 -23.17
C ALA A 181 16.56 8.35 -21.68
N LEU A 182 17.01 9.49 -21.17
CA LEU A 182 17.46 9.63 -19.79
C LEU A 182 16.29 9.45 -18.80
N PRO A 183 16.44 8.59 -17.77
CA PRO A 183 15.45 8.49 -16.72
C PRO A 183 15.22 9.84 -16.03
N ARG A 184 13.95 10.30 -15.99
CA ARG A 184 13.59 11.61 -15.42
C ARG A 184 13.88 11.75 -13.93
N VAL A 185 13.96 10.63 -13.20
CA VAL A 185 14.35 10.64 -11.78
C VAL A 185 15.77 11.18 -11.61
N LEU A 186 16.66 10.87 -12.53
CA LEU A 186 18.06 11.31 -12.48
C LEU A 186 18.22 12.77 -12.87
N THR A 187 17.37 13.28 -13.78
CA THR A 187 17.30 14.73 -14.04
C THR A 187 16.94 15.51 -12.79
N ARG A 188 16.07 14.97 -11.93
CA ARG A 188 15.67 15.64 -10.69
C ARG A 188 16.70 15.55 -9.58
N ILE A 189 17.45 14.44 -9.50
CA ILE A 189 18.43 14.20 -8.44
C ILE A 189 19.78 14.83 -8.79
N PHE A 190 20.26 14.64 -10.02
CA PHE A 190 21.61 15.00 -10.45
C PHE A 190 21.66 16.18 -11.43
N GLY A 191 20.50 16.73 -11.83
CA GLY A 191 20.45 17.82 -12.81
C GLY A 191 20.83 17.42 -14.25
N MET A 192 21.09 16.13 -14.51
CA MET A 192 21.44 15.64 -15.85
C MET A 192 20.24 15.73 -16.80
N ILE A 193 20.40 16.41 -17.92
CA ILE A 193 19.37 16.50 -18.97
C ILE A 193 20.03 16.43 -20.34
N ASP A 194 19.34 15.83 -21.30
CA ASP A 194 19.68 15.98 -22.71
C ASP A 194 19.31 17.41 -23.17
N GLU A 195 19.86 17.88 -24.28
CA GLU A 195 19.54 19.22 -24.79
C GLU A 195 18.12 19.26 -25.39
N LEU A 196 17.29 20.20 -24.96
CA LEU A 196 15.97 20.44 -25.55
C LEU A 196 16.15 21.14 -26.90
N ARG A 197 15.55 20.58 -27.95
CA ARG A 197 15.64 21.13 -29.32
C ARG A 197 14.31 21.65 -29.85
N TYR A 198 13.23 20.91 -29.62
CA TYR A 198 11.90 21.22 -30.15
C TYR A 198 10.80 20.91 -29.14
N GLU A 199 9.67 21.58 -29.29
CA GLU A 199 8.42 21.24 -28.63
C GLU A 199 7.29 21.06 -29.65
N VAL A 200 6.43 20.08 -29.38
CA VAL A 200 5.16 19.83 -30.08
C VAL A 200 4.04 20.24 -29.13
N ILE A 201 3.23 21.21 -29.52
CA ILE A 201 2.12 21.74 -28.74
C ILE A 201 0.82 21.13 -29.27
N PHE A 202 -0.03 20.64 -28.38
CA PHE A 202 -1.32 20.04 -28.75
C PHE A 202 -2.46 21.07 -28.65
N LYS A 203 -3.46 20.95 -29.54
CA LYS A 203 -4.68 21.80 -29.56
C LYS A 203 -5.45 21.67 -28.25
N GLU A 204 -5.59 20.43 -27.79
CA GLU A 204 -6.19 20.06 -26.51
C GLU A 204 -5.24 19.16 -25.71
N PRO A 205 -5.33 19.14 -24.37
CA PRO A 205 -4.58 18.19 -23.57
C PRO A 205 -4.88 16.74 -23.95
N ILE A 206 -3.83 15.94 -24.13
CA ILE A 206 -3.91 14.52 -24.44
C ILE A 206 -3.31 13.68 -23.30
N TYR A 207 -3.62 12.38 -23.25
CA TYR A 207 -3.08 11.48 -22.23
C TYR A 207 -1.83 10.75 -22.68
N ALA A 208 -0.76 10.90 -21.90
CA ALA A 208 0.43 10.07 -21.97
C ALA A 208 0.37 8.95 -20.93
N ARG A 209 0.94 7.80 -21.28
CA ARG A 209 1.23 6.71 -20.34
C ARG A 209 2.57 6.99 -19.63
N GLY A 210 2.51 7.17 -18.33
CA GLY A 210 3.64 7.33 -17.42
C GLY A 210 4.14 6.01 -16.82
N TYR A 211 5.03 6.13 -15.83
CA TYR A 211 5.60 4.98 -15.11
C TYR A 211 4.50 4.12 -14.48
N PHE A 212 4.70 2.80 -14.54
CA PHE A 212 3.74 1.78 -14.05
C PHE A 212 2.36 1.84 -14.70
N GLY A 213 2.18 2.57 -15.83
CA GLY A 213 0.89 2.70 -16.51
C GLY A 213 0.01 3.83 -15.99
N GLN A 214 0.57 4.79 -15.24
CA GLN A 214 -0.16 5.99 -14.78
C GLN A 214 -0.58 6.86 -15.97
N LYS A 215 -1.83 7.34 -16.00
CA LYS A 215 -2.29 8.32 -16.98
C LYS A 215 -1.77 9.70 -16.57
N GLN A 216 -1.15 10.41 -17.49
CA GLN A 216 -0.68 11.77 -17.29
C GLN A 216 -1.23 12.66 -18.40
N GLU A 217 -1.96 13.69 -18.04
CA GLU A 217 -2.41 14.73 -18.97
C GLU A 217 -1.22 15.58 -19.40
N VAL A 218 -1.09 15.81 -20.70
CA VAL A 218 0.00 16.59 -21.29
C VAL A 218 -0.49 17.54 -22.38
N HIS A 219 0.00 18.78 -22.36
CA HIS A 219 -0.28 19.80 -23.38
C HIS A 219 0.83 19.91 -24.42
N LYS A 220 2.02 19.39 -24.10
CA LYS A 220 3.18 19.45 -24.98
C LYS A 220 4.02 18.18 -24.90
N ALA A 221 4.70 17.85 -26.00
CA ALA A 221 5.80 16.92 -26.04
C ALA A 221 7.13 17.66 -26.27
N LEU A 222 8.07 17.53 -25.35
CA LEU A 222 9.39 18.14 -25.40
C LEU A 222 10.40 17.15 -25.96
N ILE A 223 11.09 17.50 -27.05
CA ILE A 223 11.95 16.61 -27.82
C ILE A 223 13.42 16.88 -27.49
N TYR A 224 14.06 15.87 -26.89
CA TYR A 224 15.46 15.88 -26.50
C TYR A 224 16.23 14.84 -27.33
N MET A 225 16.53 15.20 -28.57
CA MET A 225 17.20 14.33 -29.54
C MET A 225 18.38 15.09 -30.13
N GLU A 226 19.46 14.38 -30.43
CA GLU A 226 20.63 14.98 -31.09
C GLU A 226 20.31 15.43 -32.52
N GLN A 227 19.59 14.61 -33.27
CA GLN A 227 19.22 14.84 -34.68
C GLN A 227 17.69 14.82 -34.87
N PRO A 228 16.94 15.83 -34.37
CA PRO A 228 15.49 15.87 -34.48
C PRO A 228 14.99 16.28 -35.88
N GLU A 229 15.84 16.83 -36.75
CA GLU A 229 15.43 17.54 -37.97
C GLU A 229 14.59 16.68 -38.91
N THR A 230 14.96 15.41 -39.07
CA THR A 230 14.23 14.45 -39.92
C THR A 230 12.85 14.13 -39.37
N LEU A 231 12.72 13.95 -38.05
CA LEU A 231 11.43 13.74 -37.39
C LEU A 231 10.55 14.98 -37.52
N ILE A 232 11.10 16.16 -37.25
CA ILE A 232 10.35 17.43 -37.28
C ILE A 232 9.86 17.74 -38.69
N LYS A 233 10.72 17.58 -39.71
CA LYS A 233 10.33 17.77 -41.11
C LYS A 233 9.13 16.89 -41.48
N ASP A 234 9.19 15.60 -41.15
CA ASP A 234 8.12 14.67 -41.48
C ASP A 234 6.82 14.94 -40.72
N LEU A 235 6.91 15.42 -39.47
CA LEU A 235 5.74 15.87 -38.71
C LEU A 235 5.13 17.14 -39.31
N GLN A 236 5.94 18.11 -39.71
CA GLN A 236 5.49 19.36 -40.33
C GLN A 236 4.84 19.11 -41.70
N GLU A 237 5.45 18.27 -42.55
CA GLU A 237 4.88 17.86 -43.84
C GLU A 237 3.52 17.19 -43.66
N LYS A 238 3.38 16.30 -42.66
CA LYS A 238 2.10 15.65 -42.36
C LYS A 238 1.06 16.60 -41.79
N ALA A 239 1.45 17.52 -40.91
CA ALA A 239 0.54 18.51 -40.35
C ALA A 239 0.02 19.49 -41.42
N ALA A 240 0.86 19.86 -42.40
CA ALA A 240 0.48 20.74 -43.49
C ALA A 240 -0.42 20.07 -44.55
N GLY A 241 -0.26 18.75 -44.75
CA GLY A 241 -1.06 17.96 -45.69
C GLY A 241 -2.32 17.31 -45.09
N TYR A 242 -2.70 17.64 -43.85
CA TYR A 242 -3.84 17.05 -43.16
C TYR A 242 -5.11 17.89 -43.38
N ASP A 243 -6.13 17.33 -44.03
CA ASP A 243 -7.46 17.91 -44.15
C ASP A 243 -8.39 17.30 -43.08
N GLU A 244 -9.02 18.15 -42.25
CA GLU A 244 -9.92 17.72 -41.17
C GLU A 244 -11.21 17.04 -41.69
N ASN A 245 -11.52 17.17 -42.99
CA ASN A 245 -12.79 16.71 -43.57
C ASN A 245 -12.82 15.24 -44.05
N GLU A 246 -11.69 14.50 -44.07
CA GLU A 246 -11.65 13.13 -44.63
C GLU A 246 -11.68 11.96 -43.60
N GLU A 247 -11.46 12.19 -42.29
CA GLU A 247 -11.40 11.11 -41.28
C GLU A 247 -12.12 11.45 -39.97
N ALA A 248 -13.20 12.24 -40.05
CA ALA A 248 -14.03 12.56 -38.90
C ALA A 248 -15.24 11.60 -38.83
N GLU A 249 -15.10 10.43 -38.20
CA GLU A 249 -16.18 9.83 -37.39
C GLU A 249 -15.71 8.62 -36.55
N GLU A 250 -14.69 7.85 -36.96
CA GLU A 250 -14.46 6.53 -36.35
C GLU A 250 -13.38 6.47 -35.24
N GLU A 251 -12.46 7.45 -35.14
CA GLU A 251 -11.35 7.41 -34.16
C GLU A 251 -11.46 8.38 -32.98
N ARG A 252 -12.34 9.39 -33.08
CA ARG A 252 -12.66 10.32 -31.98
C ARG A 252 -13.32 9.62 -30.79
N LEU A 253 -13.84 8.40 -30.98
CA LEU A 253 -14.48 7.57 -29.95
C LEU A 253 -13.50 6.96 -28.92
N THR A 254 -12.19 6.96 -29.18
CA THR A 254 -11.20 6.40 -28.24
C THR A 254 -10.62 7.43 -27.26
N ALA A 255 -10.84 8.73 -27.50
CA ALA A 255 -10.28 9.81 -26.69
C ALA A 255 -11.23 10.36 -25.61
N ALA A 256 -12.56 10.17 -25.77
CA ALA A 256 -13.55 10.70 -24.82
C ALA A 256 -13.96 9.71 -23.71
N ALA A 257 -13.52 8.45 -23.76
CA ALA A 257 -13.98 7.42 -22.83
C ALA A 257 -13.08 7.27 -21.59
N THR A 258 -13.16 8.19 -20.63
CA THR A 258 -13.25 7.88 -19.18
C THR A 258 -13.42 9.17 -18.37
N GLU A 259 -14.46 9.93 -18.68
CA GLU A 259 -14.95 10.98 -17.80
C GLU A 259 -15.52 10.40 -16.50
N GLY A 260 -15.13 11.04 -15.39
CA GLY A 260 -15.59 10.75 -14.05
C GLY A 260 -14.46 10.28 -13.13
N LYS A 261 -14.01 11.15 -12.23
CA LYS A 261 -13.24 10.73 -11.04
C LYS A 261 -14.05 9.66 -10.33
N ARG A 262 -13.59 8.41 -10.34
CA ARG A 262 -14.27 7.32 -9.64
C ARG A 262 -14.40 7.69 -8.16
N PRO A 263 -15.52 7.32 -7.51
CA PRO A 263 -15.76 7.66 -6.11
C PRO A 263 -14.62 7.13 -5.23
N ALA A 264 -14.35 7.84 -4.14
CA ALA A 264 -13.29 7.46 -3.20
C ALA A 264 -13.44 6.00 -2.74
N LEU A 265 -12.34 5.25 -2.76
CA LEU A 265 -12.32 3.82 -2.43
C LEU A 265 -12.86 3.55 -1.03
N ILE A 266 -12.41 4.35 -0.07
CA ILE A 266 -12.80 4.29 1.34
C ILE A 266 -13.15 5.70 1.83
N ASN A 267 -13.80 5.78 3.00
CA ASN A 267 -13.92 7.04 3.70
C ASN A 267 -12.60 7.33 4.41
N TRP A 268 -11.74 8.16 3.81
CA TRP A 268 -10.42 8.50 4.36
C TRP A 268 -10.49 9.18 5.72
N LYS A 269 -11.57 9.93 6.02
CA LYS A 269 -11.74 10.56 7.34
C LYS A 269 -11.95 9.50 8.43
N VAL A 270 -12.77 8.49 8.17
CA VAL A 270 -12.95 7.34 9.07
C VAL A 270 -11.65 6.57 9.22
N TYR A 271 -10.96 6.29 8.11
CA TYR A 271 -9.68 5.60 8.12
C TYR A 271 -8.65 6.27 9.04
N PHE A 272 -8.40 7.57 8.84
CA PHE A 272 -7.42 8.28 9.67
C PHE A 272 -7.87 8.46 11.12
N THR A 273 -9.17 8.55 11.38
CA THR A 273 -9.69 8.60 12.75
C THR A 273 -9.47 7.27 13.48
N LEU A 274 -9.79 6.14 12.83
CA LEU A 274 -9.55 4.81 13.40
C LEU A 274 -8.06 4.53 13.55
N LEU A 275 -7.23 4.94 12.58
CA LEU A 275 -5.78 4.79 12.67
C LEU A 275 -5.24 5.59 13.87
N PHE A 276 -5.65 6.85 14.02
CA PHE A 276 -5.26 7.68 15.15
C PHE A 276 -5.70 7.06 16.49
N LEU A 277 -6.93 6.52 16.56
CA LEU A 277 -7.40 5.80 17.75
C LEU A 277 -6.53 4.56 18.05
N ASN A 278 -6.13 3.78 17.04
CA ASN A 278 -5.23 2.63 17.23
C ASN A 278 -3.85 3.08 17.76
N LEU A 279 -3.32 4.22 17.30
CA LEU A 279 -2.06 4.76 17.84
C LEU A 279 -2.20 5.21 19.30
N LEU A 280 -3.33 5.84 19.65
CA LEU A 280 -3.63 6.17 21.05
C LEU A 280 -3.80 4.89 21.90
N GLY A 281 -4.45 3.87 21.35
CA GLY A 281 -4.59 2.57 21.97
C GLY A 281 -3.24 1.90 22.20
N ALA A 282 -2.34 1.96 21.22
CA ALA A 282 -0.97 1.47 21.32
C ALA A 282 -0.17 2.18 22.43
N LEU A 283 -0.29 3.50 22.52
CA LEU A 283 0.33 4.29 23.59
C LEU A 283 -0.24 3.95 24.97
N ALA A 284 -1.54 3.65 25.06
CA ALA A 284 -2.22 3.32 26.30
C ALA A 284 -1.88 1.89 26.80
N ILE A 285 -1.85 0.90 25.91
CA ILE A 285 -1.56 -0.48 26.31
C ILE A 285 -0.07 -0.73 26.57
N ALA A 286 0.85 0.03 25.96
CA ALA A 286 2.28 -0.15 26.16
C ALA A 286 2.72 -0.16 27.64
N PRO A 287 2.37 0.82 28.50
CA PRO A 287 2.75 0.78 29.91
C PRO A 287 2.08 -0.38 30.68
N TYR A 288 0.87 -0.80 30.28
CA TYR A 288 0.21 -1.97 30.86
C TYR A 288 0.97 -3.25 30.53
N ALA A 289 1.33 -3.44 29.26
CA ALA A 289 2.12 -4.57 28.77
C ALA A 289 3.52 -4.64 29.42
N MET A 290 4.15 -3.48 29.67
CA MET A 290 5.41 -3.43 30.43
C MET A 290 5.22 -3.88 31.88
N ALA A 291 4.15 -3.43 32.55
CA ALA A 291 3.95 -3.70 33.97
C ALA A 291 3.45 -5.12 34.25
N ARG A 292 2.61 -5.66 33.37
CA ARG A 292 1.99 -6.98 33.53
C ARG A 292 2.90 -8.11 33.06
N GLU A 293 3.45 -7.97 31.86
CA GLU A 293 4.12 -9.07 31.15
C GLU A 293 5.64 -8.87 31.03
N ASN A 294 6.18 -7.76 31.57
CA ASN A 294 7.60 -7.38 31.47
C ASN A 294 8.16 -7.42 30.04
N LEU A 295 7.31 -7.19 29.03
CA LEU A 295 7.66 -7.42 27.61
C LEU A 295 8.86 -6.59 27.14
N HIS A 296 9.04 -5.38 27.67
CA HIS A 296 10.21 -4.56 27.35
C HIS A 296 11.54 -5.21 27.75
N GLU A 297 11.59 -5.89 28.89
CA GLU A 297 12.78 -6.61 29.37
C GLU A 297 13.00 -7.89 28.58
N VAL A 298 11.93 -8.65 28.30
CA VAL A 298 11.97 -9.85 27.45
C VAL A 298 12.55 -9.52 26.07
N MET A 299 12.23 -8.34 25.54
CA MET A 299 12.75 -7.84 24.26
C MET A 299 14.13 -7.16 24.36
N GLY A 300 14.68 -6.99 25.56
CA GLY A 300 15.94 -6.27 25.77
C GLY A 300 15.88 -4.78 25.39
N LEU A 301 14.68 -4.17 25.45
CA LEU A 301 14.44 -2.78 25.05
C LEU A 301 14.23 -1.88 26.28
N GLY A 302 14.81 -0.68 26.22
CA GLY A 302 14.43 0.39 27.15
C GLY A 302 12.95 0.77 26.98
N LYS A 303 12.31 1.31 28.02
CA LYS A 303 10.87 1.64 28.02
C LYS A 303 10.45 2.50 26.83
N LEU A 304 11.22 3.56 26.52
CA LEU A 304 10.94 4.41 25.36
C LEU A 304 11.05 3.64 24.03
N SER A 305 12.09 2.82 23.88
CA SER A 305 12.31 2.01 22.67
C SER A 305 11.20 0.98 22.48
N PHE A 306 10.72 0.35 23.56
CA PHE A 306 9.57 -0.56 23.50
C PHE A 306 8.30 0.17 23.10
N THR A 307 8.00 1.34 23.69
CA THR A 307 6.81 2.12 23.31
C THR A 307 6.87 2.54 21.84
N LEU A 308 8.01 3.02 21.37
CA LEU A 308 8.18 3.39 19.96
C LEU A 308 8.04 2.18 19.04
N PHE A 309 8.64 1.04 19.39
CA PHE A 309 8.49 -0.20 18.66
C PHE A 309 7.02 -0.61 18.56
N TYR A 310 6.30 -0.61 19.68
CA TYR A 310 4.90 -1.01 19.74
C TYR A 310 3.99 -0.08 18.93
N VAL A 311 4.19 1.25 19.02
CA VAL A 311 3.45 2.24 18.24
C VAL A 311 3.71 2.10 16.75
N VAL A 312 4.98 1.88 16.34
CA VAL A 312 5.32 1.65 14.93
C VAL A 312 4.69 0.36 14.45
N GLN A 313 4.76 -0.73 15.22
CA GLN A 313 4.12 -1.99 14.87
C GLN A 313 2.62 -1.79 14.62
N VAL A 314 1.90 -1.15 15.56
CA VAL A 314 0.46 -0.88 15.41
C VAL A 314 0.17 0.06 14.24
N LEU A 315 1.01 1.07 13.97
CA LEU A 315 0.85 1.96 12.81
C LEU A 315 0.85 1.18 11.50
N LEU A 316 1.80 0.25 11.35
CA LEU A 316 1.96 -0.56 10.14
C LEU A 316 0.80 -1.54 9.99
N GLU A 317 0.52 -2.30 11.06
CA GLU A 317 -0.53 -3.30 11.09
C GLU A 317 -1.92 -2.67 10.90
N ALA A 318 -2.30 -1.71 11.74
CA ALA A 318 -3.60 -1.05 11.66
C ALA A 318 -3.74 -0.25 10.35
N GLY A 319 -2.67 0.35 9.85
CA GLY A 319 -2.68 1.05 8.56
C GLY A 319 -3.12 0.14 7.41
N LEU A 320 -2.51 -1.03 7.29
CA LEU A 320 -2.87 -2.00 6.25
C LEU A 320 -4.25 -2.61 6.49
N LEU A 321 -4.50 -3.12 7.70
CA LEU A 321 -5.71 -3.86 8.03
C LEU A 321 -6.96 -2.97 7.95
N LEU A 322 -6.92 -1.73 8.47
CA LEU A 322 -8.03 -0.78 8.38
C LEU A 322 -8.33 -0.39 6.92
N PHE A 323 -7.31 -0.24 6.08
CA PHE A 323 -7.50 0.08 4.66
C PHE A 323 -8.27 -1.04 3.96
N ILE A 324 -7.80 -2.29 4.13
CA ILE A 324 -8.45 -3.47 3.54
C ILE A 324 -9.86 -3.63 4.11
N ALA A 325 -10.00 -3.52 5.44
CA ALA A 325 -11.28 -3.66 6.12
C ALA A 325 -12.31 -2.66 5.59
N LEU A 326 -12.01 -1.36 5.58
CA LEU A 326 -12.95 -0.33 5.10
C LEU A 326 -13.25 -0.46 3.61
N TRP A 327 -12.30 -0.94 2.80
CA TRP A 327 -12.53 -1.22 1.39
C TRP A 327 -13.50 -2.37 1.17
N LEU A 328 -13.40 -3.43 1.97
CA LEU A 328 -14.31 -4.58 1.93
C LEU A 328 -15.65 -4.28 2.62
N ALA A 329 -15.66 -3.46 3.68
CA ALA A 329 -16.81 -3.15 4.50
C ALA A 329 -17.96 -2.53 3.70
N LYS A 330 -17.65 -1.70 2.68
CA LYS A 330 -18.64 -1.18 1.74
C LYS A 330 -19.46 -2.25 1.01
N LYS A 331 -18.86 -3.42 0.76
CA LYS A 331 -19.51 -4.53 0.04
C LYS A 331 -20.41 -5.36 0.96
N VAL A 332 -20.10 -5.41 2.26
CA VAL A 332 -20.87 -6.14 3.28
C VAL A 332 -21.74 -5.22 4.15
N LYS A 333 -21.74 -3.90 3.89
CA LYS A 333 -22.49 -2.86 4.62
C LYS A 333 -22.16 -2.77 6.12
N LEU A 334 -20.89 -2.98 6.47
CA LEU A 334 -20.36 -2.76 7.82
C LEU A 334 -19.55 -1.46 7.87
N GLY A 335 -19.28 -0.93 9.07
CA GLY A 335 -18.51 0.29 9.21
C GLY A 335 -18.52 0.92 10.59
N ALA A 336 -18.25 2.23 10.62
CA ALA A 336 -18.13 3.05 11.83
C ALA A 336 -19.22 4.12 11.85
N PRO A 337 -20.47 3.78 12.22
CA PRO A 337 -21.63 4.67 12.10
C PRO A 337 -21.54 5.97 12.89
N VAL A 338 -20.86 5.99 14.05
CA VAL A 338 -20.72 7.21 14.86
C VAL A 338 -19.69 8.13 14.19
N ILE A 339 -18.53 7.59 13.81
CA ILE A 339 -17.46 8.35 13.14
C ILE A 339 -17.96 8.86 11.77
N ASP A 340 -18.66 8.02 11.01
CA ASP A 340 -19.28 8.42 9.75
C ASP A 340 -20.31 9.54 9.95
N ALA A 341 -21.12 9.50 11.02
CA ALA A 341 -22.10 10.54 11.31
C ALA A 341 -21.45 11.89 11.67
N ILE A 342 -20.31 11.89 12.38
CA ILE A 342 -19.54 13.11 12.70
C ILE A 342 -19.10 13.81 11.41
N PHE A 343 -18.56 13.06 10.45
CA PHE A 343 -17.97 13.66 9.25
C PHE A 343 -18.94 13.91 8.11
N ASN A 344 -19.97 13.08 7.97
CA ASN A 344 -20.95 13.17 6.89
C ASN A 344 -22.26 13.83 7.32
N ARG A 345 -22.40 14.23 8.61
CA ARG A 345 -23.61 14.82 9.22
C ARG A 345 -24.89 14.04 8.91
N SER A 346 -24.77 12.73 8.74
CA SER A 346 -25.86 11.86 8.28
C SER A 346 -26.92 11.62 9.36
N LYS A 347 -26.53 11.65 10.64
CA LYS A 347 -27.43 11.51 11.81
C LYS A 347 -26.91 12.33 12.99
N PRO A 348 -27.80 12.85 13.86
CA PRO A 348 -27.39 13.56 15.06
C PRO A 348 -26.82 12.59 16.12
N LEU A 349 -25.76 13.00 16.82
CA LEU A 349 -25.00 12.13 17.73
C LEU A 349 -25.82 11.55 18.89
N HIS A 350 -26.82 12.29 19.39
CA HIS A 350 -27.69 11.81 20.46
C HIS A 350 -28.46 10.53 20.10
N SER A 351 -28.69 10.27 18.81
CA SER A 351 -29.36 9.05 18.33
C SER A 351 -28.58 7.76 18.63
N PHE A 352 -27.28 7.88 18.93
CA PHE A 352 -26.41 6.77 19.29
C PHE A 352 -26.32 6.51 20.80
N LYS A 353 -26.85 7.41 21.66
CA LYS A 353 -26.74 7.30 23.13
C LYS A 353 -27.29 5.97 23.65
N LYS A 354 -28.48 5.58 23.21
CA LYS A 354 -29.11 4.30 23.59
C LYS A 354 -28.23 3.10 23.21
N LYS A 355 -27.66 3.11 22.01
CA LYS A 355 -26.76 2.07 21.53
C LYS A 355 -25.47 2.01 22.35
N GLY A 356 -24.89 3.16 22.70
CA GLY A 356 -23.70 3.23 23.54
C GLY A 356 -23.93 2.64 24.94
N ILE A 357 -25.07 2.97 25.57
CA ILE A 357 -25.46 2.40 26.87
C ILE A 357 -25.68 0.88 26.76
N GLN A 358 -26.38 0.43 25.71
CA GLN A 358 -26.59 -1.00 25.48
C GLN A 358 -25.27 -1.76 25.33
N SER A 359 -24.31 -1.21 24.56
CA SER A 359 -22.96 -1.79 24.44
C SER A 359 -22.26 -1.90 25.78
N ALA A 360 -22.28 -0.85 26.58
CA ALA A 360 -21.67 -0.86 27.91
C ALA A 360 -22.31 -1.93 28.82
N VAL A 361 -23.65 -2.06 28.79
CA VAL A 361 -24.35 -3.11 29.56
C VAL A 361 -23.95 -4.51 29.10
N PHE A 362 -23.93 -4.77 27.79
CA PHE A 362 -23.48 -6.06 27.27
C PHE A 362 -22.01 -6.35 27.58
N GLY A 363 -21.16 -5.32 27.58
CA GLY A 363 -19.77 -5.44 28.00
C GLY A 363 -19.64 -5.82 29.47
N VAL A 364 -20.37 -5.15 30.37
CA VAL A 364 -20.41 -5.51 31.79
C VAL A 364 -20.89 -6.96 31.98
N LEU A 365 -21.97 -7.36 31.29
CA LEU A 365 -22.47 -8.74 31.37
C LEU A 365 -21.44 -9.76 30.86
N ALA A 366 -20.73 -9.44 29.77
CA ALA A 366 -19.66 -10.29 29.25
C ALA A 366 -18.50 -10.40 30.24
N GLY A 367 -18.05 -9.28 30.81
CA GLY A 367 -17.01 -9.23 31.83
C GLY A 367 -17.37 -10.06 33.07
N VAL A 368 -18.59 -9.88 33.61
CA VAL A 368 -19.09 -10.70 34.73
C VAL A 368 -19.13 -12.18 34.36
N SER A 369 -19.61 -12.52 33.16
CA SER A 369 -19.67 -13.91 32.71
C SER A 369 -18.29 -14.55 32.61
N ILE A 370 -17.31 -13.80 32.09
CA ILE A 370 -15.91 -14.22 32.01
C ILE A 370 -15.31 -14.40 33.41
N SER A 371 -15.50 -13.44 34.32
CA SER A 371 -15.01 -13.53 35.69
C SER A 371 -15.60 -14.72 36.45
N VAL A 372 -16.92 -14.94 36.35
CA VAL A 372 -17.61 -16.08 36.97
C VAL A 372 -17.10 -17.40 36.40
N PHE A 373 -16.96 -17.50 35.08
CA PHE A 373 -16.38 -18.70 34.45
C PHE A 373 -14.94 -18.94 34.92
N SER A 374 -14.13 -17.89 35.00
CA SER A 374 -12.75 -17.97 35.49
C SER A 374 -12.68 -18.53 36.91
N LEU A 375 -13.53 -18.03 37.82
CA LEU A 375 -13.54 -18.47 39.22
C LEU A 375 -14.05 -19.92 39.39
N ILE A 376 -15.03 -20.34 38.59
CA ILE A 376 -15.67 -21.66 38.74
C ILE A 376 -14.90 -22.75 37.98
N VAL A 377 -14.34 -22.43 36.82
CA VAL A 377 -13.77 -23.42 35.89
C VAL A 377 -12.26 -23.28 35.79
N SER A 378 -11.75 -22.08 35.52
CA SER A 378 -10.32 -21.86 35.29
C SER A 378 -9.49 -22.04 36.55
N LYS A 379 -9.95 -21.47 37.67
CA LYS A 379 -9.23 -21.52 38.95
C LYS A 379 -8.99 -22.96 39.43
N PRO A 380 -9.98 -23.88 39.43
CA PRO A 380 -9.73 -25.29 39.75
C PRO A 380 -8.78 -26.02 38.80
N LEU A 381 -8.60 -25.54 37.56
CA LEU A 381 -7.69 -26.13 36.57
C LEU A 381 -6.23 -25.68 36.76
N GLY A 382 -5.92 -24.94 37.83
CA GLY A 382 -4.58 -24.38 38.06
C GLY A 382 -4.27 -23.15 37.20
N VAL A 383 -5.29 -22.57 36.53
CA VAL A 383 -5.19 -21.28 35.84
C VAL A 383 -5.35 -20.17 36.87
N ASP A 384 -4.52 -20.15 37.90
CA ASP A 384 -4.60 -19.16 38.98
C ASP A 384 -3.35 -18.28 39.00
N ASN A 385 -3.33 -17.30 38.09
CA ASN A 385 -2.44 -16.13 38.15
C ASN A 385 -3.20 -14.81 37.90
N SER A 386 -4.52 -14.85 37.67
CA SER A 386 -5.29 -13.67 37.24
C SER A 386 -5.52 -12.62 38.33
N SER A 387 -5.34 -12.97 39.60
CA SER A 387 -5.51 -12.05 40.73
C SER A 387 -4.21 -11.69 41.47
N LEU A 388 -3.07 -12.32 41.16
CA LEU A 388 -1.85 -12.16 41.98
C LEU A 388 -0.84 -11.13 41.43
N ASN A 389 -0.95 -10.70 40.16
CA ASN A 389 -0.06 -9.71 39.53
C ASN A 389 -0.77 -8.74 38.56
N GLU A 390 -2.03 -8.37 38.80
CA GLU A 390 -2.64 -7.30 38.00
C GLU A 390 -2.00 -5.94 38.36
N PRO A 391 -1.55 -5.14 37.36
CA PRO A 391 -1.03 -3.81 37.61
C PRO A 391 -2.07 -2.90 38.28
N SER A 392 -1.61 -1.75 38.77
CA SER A 392 -2.49 -0.71 39.34
C SER A 392 -3.69 -0.38 38.45
N TRP A 393 -4.85 -0.07 39.03
CA TRP A 393 -6.12 0.14 38.30
C TRP A 393 -6.04 1.08 37.10
N TRP A 394 -5.22 2.13 37.18
CA TRP A 394 -5.09 3.11 36.10
C TRP A 394 -4.34 2.52 34.90
N LEU A 395 -3.37 1.62 35.12
CA LEU A 395 -2.75 0.84 34.07
C LEU A 395 -3.75 -0.15 33.46
N GLY A 396 -4.57 -0.80 34.31
CA GLY A 396 -5.69 -1.63 33.85
C GLY A 396 -6.62 -0.87 32.92
N MET A 397 -7.03 0.35 33.28
CA MET A 397 -7.87 1.21 32.44
C MET A 397 -7.22 1.59 31.11
N LEU A 398 -5.93 1.91 31.10
CA LEU A 398 -5.18 2.21 29.87
C LEU A 398 -5.05 0.96 28.99
N GLY A 399 -4.75 -0.19 29.60
CA GLY A 399 -4.71 -1.50 28.94
C GLY A 399 -6.04 -1.83 28.28
N SER A 400 -7.15 -1.70 29.03
CA SER A 400 -8.52 -1.89 28.52
C SER A 400 -8.83 -1.02 27.32
N PHE A 401 -8.47 0.27 27.35
CA PHE A 401 -8.72 1.17 26.22
C PHE A 401 -7.92 0.74 24.99
N GLY A 402 -6.63 0.42 25.18
CA GLY A 402 -5.76 0.02 24.09
C GLY A 402 -6.14 -1.33 23.47
N ALA A 403 -6.47 -2.32 24.29
CA ALA A 403 -6.96 -3.63 23.85
C ALA A 403 -8.28 -3.47 23.07
N ALA A 404 -9.25 -2.76 23.66
CA ALA A 404 -10.55 -2.53 23.03
C ALA A 404 -10.46 -1.83 21.66
N VAL A 405 -9.50 -0.92 21.45
CA VAL A 405 -9.37 -0.27 20.14
C VAL A 405 -8.59 -1.14 19.15
N ASN A 406 -7.44 -1.67 19.56
CA ASN A 406 -6.52 -2.36 18.66
C ASN A 406 -7.09 -3.73 18.25
N GLU A 407 -7.60 -4.50 19.20
CA GLU A 407 -8.12 -5.84 18.95
C GLU A 407 -9.44 -5.79 18.15
N GLU A 408 -10.34 -4.86 18.45
CA GLU A 408 -11.59 -4.72 17.70
C GLU A 408 -11.33 -4.31 16.24
N SER A 409 -10.28 -3.52 15.99
CA SER A 409 -9.86 -3.15 14.63
C SER A 409 -9.42 -4.38 13.82
N ILE A 410 -8.72 -5.33 14.44
CA ILE A 410 -8.21 -6.54 13.79
C ILE A 410 -9.31 -7.61 13.67
N PHE A 411 -9.90 -8.02 14.80
CA PHE A 411 -10.78 -9.19 14.84
C PHE A 411 -12.20 -8.89 14.39
N ARG A 412 -12.70 -7.67 14.64
CA ARG A 412 -14.07 -7.31 14.27
C ARG A 412 -14.07 -6.58 12.96
N LEU A 413 -13.45 -5.39 12.88
CA LEU A 413 -13.50 -4.60 11.67
C LEU A 413 -12.81 -5.30 10.48
N PHE A 414 -11.61 -5.85 10.63
CA PHE A 414 -10.94 -6.56 9.55
C PHE A 414 -11.44 -8.00 9.36
N LEU A 415 -11.29 -8.88 10.35
CA LEU A 415 -11.47 -10.32 10.16
C LEU A 415 -12.92 -10.73 9.88
N ILE A 416 -13.91 -10.23 10.62
CA ILE A 416 -15.34 -10.52 10.34
C ILE A 416 -15.72 -9.99 8.95
N THR A 417 -15.29 -8.77 8.60
CA THR A 417 -15.54 -8.18 7.28
C THR A 417 -14.92 -9.03 6.16
N LEU A 418 -13.69 -9.51 6.35
CA LEU A 418 -13.01 -10.37 5.39
C LEU A 418 -13.76 -11.69 5.20
N ILE A 419 -14.14 -12.38 6.27
CA ILE A 419 -14.86 -13.66 6.20
C ILE A 419 -16.21 -13.47 5.50
N LEU A 420 -16.97 -12.44 5.86
CA LEU A 420 -18.24 -12.12 5.20
C LEU A 420 -18.06 -11.80 3.72
N TRP A 421 -17.00 -11.07 3.37
CA TRP A 421 -16.68 -10.79 1.97
C TRP A 421 -16.29 -12.06 1.19
N LEU A 422 -15.52 -12.98 1.81
CA LEU A 422 -15.20 -14.27 1.20
C LEU A 422 -16.46 -15.10 0.96
N PHE A 423 -17.40 -15.12 1.90
CA PHE A 423 -18.70 -15.75 1.66
C PHE A 423 -19.42 -15.14 0.47
N LEU A 424 -19.49 -13.82 0.36
CA LEU A 424 -20.09 -13.16 -0.82
C LEU A 424 -19.38 -13.56 -2.12
N LYS A 425 -18.04 -13.61 -2.10
CA LYS A 425 -17.22 -13.94 -3.28
C LYS A 425 -17.42 -15.38 -3.75
N PHE A 426 -17.46 -16.35 -2.83
CA PHE A 426 -17.50 -17.77 -3.18
C PHE A 426 -18.91 -18.34 -3.29
N THR A 427 -19.89 -17.80 -2.57
CA THR A 427 -21.27 -18.35 -2.55
C THR A 427 -22.24 -17.64 -3.50
N LYS A 428 -21.79 -16.64 -4.28
CA LYS A 428 -22.60 -15.83 -5.22
C LYS A 428 -23.95 -15.32 -4.67
N GLY A 429 -24.14 -15.30 -3.35
CA GLY A 429 -25.41 -14.99 -2.68
C GLY A 429 -25.26 -13.86 -1.68
N THR A 430 -26.35 -13.49 -1.00
CA THR A 430 -26.36 -12.42 0.01
C THR A 430 -25.74 -12.86 1.34
N VAL A 431 -25.43 -11.89 2.20
CA VAL A 431 -25.05 -12.13 3.59
C VAL A 431 -26.30 -12.52 4.38
N THR A 432 -26.44 -13.80 4.68
CA THR A 432 -27.54 -14.36 5.48
C THR A 432 -27.16 -14.41 6.97
N LYS A 433 -28.16 -14.46 7.88
CA LYS A 433 -27.91 -14.60 9.33
C LYS A 433 -26.97 -15.75 9.72
N PRO A 434 -27.07 -16.96 9.13
CA PRO A 434 -26.11 -18.05 9.42
C PRO A 434 -24.67 -17.65 9.10
N LYS A 435 -24.41 -17.11 7.90
CA LYS A 435 -23.08 -16.62 7.49
C LYS A 435 -22.52 -15.55 8.44
N ILE A 436 -23.37 -14.67 8.96
CA ILE A 436 -22.99 -13.67 9.98
C ILE A 436 -22.49 -14.38 11.24
N TRP A 437 -23.28 -15.28 11.80
CA TRP A 437 -22.89 -15.98 13.02
C TRP A 437 -21.69 -16.90 12.80
N THR A 438 -21.57 -17.55 11.64
CA THR A 438 -20.35 -18.29 11.28
C THR A 438 -19.12 -17.39 11.25
N ALA A 439 -19.21 -16.19 10.66
CA ALA A 439 -18.10 -15.24 10.66
C ALA A 439 -17.73 -14.76 12.08
N ILE A 440 -18.72 -14.50 12.93
CA ILE A 440 -18.53 -14.12 14.33
C ILE A 440 -17.84 -15.26 15.10
N VAL A 441 -18.34 -16.50 14.98
CA VAL A 441 -17.76 -17.68 15.65
C VAL A 441 -16.34 -17.94 15.18
N LEU A 442 -16.08 -17.92 13.86
CA LEU A 442 -14.73 -18.12 13.33
C LEU A 442 -13.77 -17.03 13.80
N SER A 443 -14.19 -15.76 13.80
CA SER A 443 -13.36 -14.67 14.33
C SER A 443 -13.10 -14.84 15.83
N SER A 444 -14.11 -15.27 16.60
CA SER A 444 -13.99 -15.52 18.06
C SER A 444 -13.02 -16.67 18.37
N LEU A 445 -13.01 -17.72 17.54
CA LEU A 445 -12.06 -18.83 17.67
C LEU A 445 -10.63 -18.37 17.37
N VAL A 446 -10.43 -17.61 16.28
CA VAL A 446 -9.11 -17.04 15.96
C VAL A 446 -8.65 -16.10 17.07
N PHE A 447 -9.55 -15.26 17.60
CA PHE A 447 -9.28 -14.40 18.73
C PHE A 447 -8.79 -15.17 19.96
N GLY A 448 -9.48 -16.25 20.33
CA GLY A 448 -9.04 -17.13 21.41
C GLY A 448 -7.71 -17.83 21.14
N ILE A 449 -7.48 -18.31 19.91
CA ILE A 449 -6.21 -18.96 19.53
C ILE A 449 -5.04 -17.98 19.61
N MET A 450 -5.24 -16.71 19.27
CA MET A 450 -4.18 -15.69 19.34
C MET A 450 -3.69 -15.41 20.76
N HIS A 451 -4.46 -15.79 21.79
CA HIS A 451 -4.04 -15.72 23.19
C HIS A 451 -3.19 -16.92 23.64
N PHE A 452 -3.02 -17.94 22.79
CA PHE A 452 -2.28 -19.15 23.12
C PHE A 452 -0.82 -18.86 23.49
N SER A 453 -0.13 -17.96 22.76
CA SER A 453 1.29 -17.70 23.01
C SER A 453 1.55 -17.08 24.37
N VAL A 454 0.65 -16.19 24.82
CA VAL A 454 0.74 -15.53 26.13
C VAL A 454 0.34 -16.48 27.26
N ALA A 455 -0.66 -17.34 27.03
CA ALA A 455 -0.99 -18.40 27.99
C ALA A 455 0.18 -19.40 28.15
N ALA A 456 0.78 -19.83 27.03
CA ALA A 456 1.85 -20.82 27.03
C ALA A 456 3.18 -20.32 27.63
N SER A 457 3.39 -19.00 27.73
CA SER A 457 4.57 -18.44 28.39
C SER A 457 4.48 -18.45 29.92
N SER A 458 3.29 -18.64 30.47
CA SER A 458 3.02 -18.53 31.92
C SER A 458 2.35 -19.76 32.54
N LEU A 459 1.78 -20.65 31.73
CA LEU A 459 1.02 -21.82 32.16
C LEU A 459 1.39 -23.07 31.37
N ASP A 460 1.28 -24.23 32.02
CA ASP A 460 1.32 -25.52 31.36
C ASP A 460 0.05 -25.75 30.54
N MET A 461 0.20 -25.87 29.22
CA MET A 461 -0.92 -25.92 28.27
C MET A 461 -1.58 -27.31 28.21
N THR A 462 -2.28 -27.69 29.29
CA THR A 462 -3.15 -28.88 29.29
C THR A 462 -4.39 -28.64 28.42
N LEU A 463 -5.07 -29.71 28.02
CA LEU A 463 -6.33 -29.60 27.25
C LEU A 463 -7.38 -28.75 27.98
N GLY A 464 -7.47 -28.86 29.31
CA GLY A 464 -8.39 -28.06 30.12
C GLY A 464 -8.07 -26.57 30.07
N VAL A 465 -6.79 -26.19 30.15
CA VAL A 465 -6.32 -24.79 30.05
C VAL A 465 -6.60 -24.22 28.67
N VAL A 466 -6.30 -24.99 27.60
CA VAL A 466 -6.58 -24.60 26.22
C VAL A 466 -8.08 -24.35 26.01
N LEU A 467 -8.93 -25.28 26.43
CA LEU A 467 -10.39 -25.14 26.28
C LEU A 467 -10.93 -23.97 27.10
N SER A 468 -10.44 -23.78 28.34
CA SER A 468 -10.84 -22.65 29.17
C SER A 468 -10.46 -21.30 28.53
N MET A 469 -9.22 -21.18 28.04
CA MET A 469 -8.75 -20.00 27.31
C MET A 469 -9.64 -19.70 26.09
N LEU A 470 -9.98 -20.72 25.30
CA LEU A 470 -10.87 -20.56 24.14
C LEU A 470 -12.28 -20.12 24.55
N VAL A 471 -12.81 -20.61 25.66
CA VAL A 471 -14.15 -20.23 26.15
C VAL A 471 -14.15 -18.79 26.66
N ILE A 472 -13.20 -18.40 27.50
CA ILE A 472 -13.11 -17.03 28.05
C ILE A 472 -13.02 -16.00 26.93
N ASN A 473 -12.06 -16.17 26.02
CA ASN A 473 -11.90 -15.28 24.87
C ASN A 473 -13.07 -15.39 23.89
N GLY A 474 -13.66 -16.58 23.77
CA GLY A 474 -14.83 -16.84 22.94
C GLY A 474 -16.07 -16.07 23.39
N ILE A 475 -16.32 -15.95 24.70
CA ILE A 475 -17.46 -15.17 25.23
C ILE A 475 -17.36 -13.71 24.77
N GLY A 476 -16.20 -13.07 24.99
CA GLY A 476 -15.95 -11.70 24.50
C GLY A 476 -15.99 -11.62 22.97
N GLY A 477 -15.38 -12.59 22.29
CA GLY A 477 -15.45 -12.83 20.85
C GLY A 477 -16.86 -12.69 20.27
N LEU A 478 -17.78 -13.51 20.80
CA LEU A 478 -19.16 -13.61 20.33
C LEU A 478 -19.94 -12.32 20.61
N VAL A 479 -19.83 -11.77 21.82
CA VAL A 479 -20.58 -10.56 22.21
C VAL A 479 -20.12 -9.36 21.39
N PHE A 480 -18.81 -9.08 21.35
CA PHE A 480 -18.30 -7.90 20.65
C PHE A 480 -18.45 -8.07 19.13
N GLY A 481 -18.30 -9.29 18.60
CA GLY A 481 -18.56 -9.60 17.19
C GLY A 481 -20.02 -9.36 16.79
N ALA A 482 -20.98 -9.73 17.63
CA ALA A 482 -22.40 -9.44 17.39
C ALA A 482 -22.67 -7.92 17.43
N LEU A 483 -22.15 -7.21 18.42
CA LEU A 483 -22.30 -5.75 18.52
C LEU A 483 -21.66 -5.04 17.32
N PHE A 484 -20.50 -5.48 16.84
CA PHE A 484 -19.88 -4.96 15.64
C PHE A 484 -20.82 -5.09 14.42
N VAL A 485 -21.32 -6.30 14.16
CA VAL A 485 -22.13 -6.56 12.97
C VAL A 485 -23.48 -5.83 13.01
N PHE A 486 -24.14 -5.81 14.17
CA PHE A 486 -25.49 -5.26 14.29
C PHE A 486 -25.54 -3.77 14.66
N MET A 487 -24.47 -3.23 15.26
CA MET A 487 -24.46 -1.87 15.78
C MET A 487 -23.33 -1.01 15.19
N GLY A 488 -22.13 -1.55 15.01
CA GLY A 488 -20.95 -0.85 14.47
C GLY A 488 -19.68 -1.02 15.32
N ILE A 489 -18.52 -0.66 14.78
CA ILE A 489 -17.22 -0.89 15.44
C ILE A 489 -17.07 -0.13 16.77
N GLU A 490 -17.58 1.09 16.86
CA GLU A 490 -17.49 1.91 18.07
C GLU A 490 -18.24 1.27 19.24
N PHE A 491 -19.33 0.56 18.94
CA PHE A 491 -20.15 -0.15 19.92
C PHE A 491 -19.51 -1.44 20.42
N ALA A 492 -18.71 -2.10 19.57
CA ALA A 492 -17.90 -3.24 19.96
C ALA A 492 -16.73 -2.78 20.85
N MET A 493 -16.04 -1.69 20.48
CA MET A 493 -15.00 -1.06 21.29
C MET A 493 -15.51 -0.65 22.68
N ILE A 494 -16.69 -0.02 22.77
CA ILE A 494 -17.30 0.33 24.07
C ILE A 494 -17.55 -0.94 24.92
N ALA A 495 -18.14 -1.97 24.33
CA ALA A 495 -18.46 -3.19 25.06
C ALA A 495 -17.20 -3.91 25.56
N HIS A 496 -16.19 -4.05 24.70
CA HIS A 496 -14.90 -4.61 25.06
C HIS A 496 -14.25 -3.82 26.19
N PHE A 497 -14.12 -2.50 26.03
CA PHE A 497 -13.56 -1.64 27.07
C PHE A 497 -14.27 -1.83 28.41
N THR A 498 -15.60 -1.86 28.42
CA THR A 498 -16.35 -2.06 29.68
C THR A 498 -16.24 -3.48 30.25
N ALA A 499 -16.08 -4.51 29.42
CA ALA A 499 -15.80 -5.85 29.90
C ALA A 499 -14.44 -5.92 30.59
N ASP A 500 -13.43 -5.30 29.99
CA ASP A 500 -12.07 -5.24 30.55
C ASP A 500 -12.01 -4.41 31.83
N LEU A 501 -12.80 -3.34 31.96
CA LEU A 501 -12.92 -2.63 33.23
C LEU A 501 -13.48 -3.54 34.34
N VAL A 502 -14.43 -4.43 34.02
CA VAL A 502 -14.90 -5.41 34.99
C VAL A 502 -13.78 -6.40 35.34
N ILE A 503 -13.02 -6.87 34.35
CA ILE A 503 -12.03 -7.94 34.54
C ILE A 503 -10.73 -7.43 35.18
N HIS A 504 -10.17 -6.33 34.70
CA HIS A 504 -8.83 -5.86 35.06
C HIS A 504 -8.83 -4.70 36.07
N VAL A 505 -9.98 -4.04 36.27
CA VAL A 505 -10.09 -2.91 37.22
C VAL A 505 -10.95 -3.27 38.43
N ALA A 506 -12.19 -3.74 38.22
CA ALA A 506 -13.08 -4.08 39.32
C ALA A 506 -12.76 -5.45 39.92
N GLY A 507 -12.58 -6.47 39.08
CA GLY A 507 -12.40 -7.87 39.45
C GLY A 507 -11.36 -8.12 40.55
N PRO A 508 -10.11 -7.64 40.39
CA PRO A 508 -9.05 -7.88 41.39
C PRO A 508 -9.41 -7.34 42.78
N ARG A 509 -10.24 -6.29 42.86
CA ARG A 509 -10.63 -5.64 44.12
C ARG A 509 -11.82 -6.28 44.82
N VAL A 510 -12.54 -7.16 44.12
CA VAL A 510 -13.72 -7.85 44.66
C VAL A 510 -13.33 -9.24 45.18
N VAL A 511 -12.19 -9.77 44.73
CA VAL A 511 -11.68 -11.11 45.06
C VAL A 511 -10.57 -11.05 46.14
N GLU A 512 -9.94 -9.89 46.34
CA GLU A 512 -9.23 -9.54 47.60
C GLU A 512 -10.20 -9.47 48.78
#